data_AF-A0A8K0SRL3-F1
#
_entry.id   AF-A0A8K0SRL3-F1
#
_cell.length_a   1.000
_cell.length_b   1.000
_cell.length_c   1.000
_cell.angle_alpha   90.00
_cell.angle_beta   90.00
_cell.angle_gamma   90.00
#
_symmetry.space_group_name_H-M   'P 1'
#
loop_
_entity.id
_entity.type
_entity.pdbx_description
1 polymer ?
#
loop_
_entity_poly.entity_id
_entity_poly.type
_entity_poly.pdbx_seq_one_letter_code
_entity_poly.pdbx_strand_id
1 'polypeptide(L)'
;MNCWQYTGNFNTNGYRIYKYTPPPNTRIQRSFTMHNIAYVDFNGQNPQPAQQISHLCDVRNCFNPEHPVAESVQTNNRHRSWAPDCQPLHPSASLHEDTYRAAV
;
A
#
# COMPACT_ATOMS: atom_id res chain seq x y z
N MET A 1 -8.34 -1.66 -14.88
CA MET A 1 -7.93 -0.94 -13.66
C MET A 1 -6.83 0.05 -14.02
N ASN A 2 -7.01 1.35 -13.76
CA ASN A 2 -6.05 2.39 -14.15
C ASN A 2 -5.01 2.61 -13.03
N CYS A 3 -3.78 2.14 -13.24
CA CYS A 3 -2.67 2.39 -12.33
C CYS A 3 -2.01 3.75 -12.62
N TRP A 4 -1.73 4.52 -11.57
CA TRP A 4 -0.90 5.71 -11.70
C TRP A 4 0.54 5.32 -11.43
N GLN A 5 1.38 5.32 -12.44
CA GLN A 5 2.75 4.83 -12.33
C GLN A 5 3.70 5.96 -11.95
N TYR A 6 4.38 5.81 -10.83
CA TYR A 6 5.46 6.71 -10.46
C TYR A 6 6.76 6.28 -11.15
N THR A 7 7.51 7.24 -11.70
CA THR A 7 8.74 6.99 -12.49
C THR A 7 10.04 7.29 -11.74
N GLY A 8 9.98 7.78 -10.50
CA GLY A 8 11.16 8.13 -9.69
C GLY A 8 11.93 6.92 -9.12
N ASN A 9 12.74 7.08 -8.07
CA ASN A 9 13.66 6.02 -7.62
C ASN A 9 12.97 4.75 -7.07
N PHE A 10 13.65 3.61 -7.17
CA PHE A 10 13.28 2.34 -6.55
C PHE A 10 14.14 2.01 -5.31
N ASN A 11 13.60 1.18 -4.41
CA ASN A 11 14.40 0.43 -3.43
C ASN A 11 14.81 -0.95 -4.00
N THR A 12 15.62 -1.69 -3.23
CA THR A 12 16.07 -3.06 -3.58
C THR A 12 14.93 -4.06 -3.73
N ASN A 13 13.77 -3.80 -3.14
CA ASN A 13 12.58 -4.63 -3.22
C ASN A 13 11.65 -4.27 -4.40
N GLY A 14 12.06 -3.31 -5.25
CA GLY A 14 11.30 -2.87 -6.43
C GLY A 14 10.14 -1.91 -6.12
N TYR A 15 10.04 -1.38 -4.91
CA TYR A 15 9.07 -0.33 -4.57
C TYR A 15 9.63 1.05 -4.88
N ARG A 16 8.74 1.95 -5.32
CA ARG A 16 9.10 3.36 -5.52
C ARG A 16 9.26 4.08 -4.19
N ILE A 17 10.30 4.91 -4.09
CA ILE A 17 10.62 5.66 -2.88
C ILE A 17 10.67 7.18 -3.14
N TYR A 18 10.20 7.93 -2.16
CA TYR A 18 10.38 9.37 -2.03
C TYR A 18 11.35 9.65 -0.87
N LYS A 19 12.34 10.50 -1.12
CA LYS A 19 13.38 10.85 -0.14
C LYS A 19 13.14 12.27 0.33
N TYR A 20 13.11 12.47 1.64
CA TYR A 20 12.87 13.76 2.27
C TYR A 20 13.92 14.04 3.32
N THR A 21 14.50 15.24 3.27
CA THR A 21 15.43 15.74 4.28
C THR A 21 14.75 16.87 5.05
N PRO A 22 14.41 16.69 6.34
CA PRO A 22 13.73 17.72 7.11
C PRO A 22 14.65 18.93 7.38
N PRO A 23 14.14 20.17 7.27
CA PRO A 23 14.80 21.38 7.76
C PRO A 23 14.95 21.38 9.30
N PRO A 24 15.94 22.09 9.89
CA PRO A 24 17.04 22.80 9.26
C PRO A 24 18.20 21.83 8.98
N ASN A 25 18.21 21.27 7.77
CA ASN A 25 19.30 20.47 7.19
C ASN A 25 19.92 19.42 8.13
N THR A 26 19.09 18.55 8.71
CA THR A 26 19.62 17.37 9.40
C THR A 26 20.35 16.48 8.37
N ARG A 27 21.48 15.86 8.74
CA ARG A 27 22.14 14.84 7.89
C ARG A 27 21.30 13.56 7.72
N ILE A 28 20.09 13.53 8.29
CA ILE A 28 19.21 12.37 8.31
C ILE A 28 18.23 12.50 7.15
N GLN A 29 18.49 11.77 6.07
CA GLN A 29 17.53 11.58 4.98
C GLN A 29 16.52 10.49 5.38
N ARG A 30 15.23 10.80 5.29
CA ARG A 30 14.16 9.83 5.43
C ARG A 30 13.72 9.33 4.06
N SER A 31 13.32 8.06 3.99
CA SER A 31 12.77 7.45 2.77
C SER A 31 11.40 6.87 3.06
N PHE A 32 10.46 7.14 2.17
CA PHE A 32 9.08 6.68 2.26
C PHE A 32 8.73 5.92 0.98
N THR A 33 7.94 4.86 1.07
CA THR A 33 7.42 4.21 -0.13
C THR A 33 6.24 5.02 -0.69
N MET A 34 6.11 5.10 -2.01
CA MET A 34 5.04 5.87 -2.65
C MET A 34 3.64 5.37 -2.30
N HIS A 35 3.47 4.06 -2.15
CA HIS A 35 2.17 3.49 -1.77
C HIS A 35 1.79 3.81 -0.32
N ASN A 36 2.76 3.95 0.59
CA ASN A 36 2.49 4.40 1.95
C ASN A 36 2.07 5.86 1.97
N ILE A 37 2.75 6.71 1.19
CA ILE A 37 2.38 8.12 1.06
C ILE A 37 0.94 8.22 0.52
N ALA A 38 0.63 7.53 -0.57
CA ALA A 38 -0.70 7.57 -1.19
C ALA A 38 -1.80 7.11 -0.23
N TYR A 39 -1.57 6.04 0.54
CA TYR A 39 -2.52 5.57 1.55
C TYR A 39 -2.76 6.61 2.65
N VAL A 40 -1.69 7.17 3.23
CA VAL A 40 -1.81 8.11 4.36
C VAL A 40 -2.43 9.43 3.91
N ASP A 41 -2.07 9.91 2.72
CA ASP A 41 -2.63 11.13 2.13
C ASP A 41 -4.13 10.99 1.86
N PHE A 42 -4.56 9.85 1.31
CA PHE A 42 -5.96 9.58 1.01
C PHE A 42 -6.81 9.28 2.25
N ASN A 43 -6.28 8.49 3.20
CA ASN A 43 -7.03 8.07 4.39
C ASN A 43 -6.90 9.03 5.57
N GLY A 44 -5.95 9.96 5.54
CA GLY A 44 -5.65 10.90 6.64
C GLY A 44 -5.09 10.23 7.90
N GLN A 45 -4.72 8.95 7.84
CA GLN A 45 -4.23 8.19 9.00
C GLN A 45 -3.17 7.16 8.61
N ASN A 46 -2.26 6.90 9.55
CA ASN A 46 -1.30 5.80 9.42
C ASN A 46 -2.02 4.44 9.58
N PRO A 47 -1.50 3.36 8.95
CA PRO A 47 -1.97 2.00 9.22
C PRO A 47 -1.79 1.65 10.69
N GLN A 48 -2.63 0.75 11.22
CA GLN A 48 -2.51 0.28 12.60
C GLN A 48 -1.16 -0.44 12.81
N PRO A 49 -0.62 -0.50 14.05
CA PRO A 49 0.73 -1.06 14.31
C PRO A 49 0.99 -2.49 13.80
N ALA A 50 -0.06 -3.29 13.62
CA ALA A 50 0.02 -4.67 13.12
C ALA A 50 -0.33 -4.82 11.62
N GLN A 51 -0.56 -3.70 10.92
CA GLN A 51 -0.93 -3.67 9.51
C GLN A 51 0.26 -3.28 8.61
N GLN A 52 0.21 -3.79 7.40
CA GLN A 52 1.08 -3.41 6.28
C GLN A 52 0.21 -2.88 5.15
N ILE A 53 0.79 -2.01 4.34
CA ILE A 53 0.12 -1.51 3.15
C ILE A 53 0.50 -2.38 1.96
N SER A 54 -0.49 -2.88 1.24
CA SER A 54 -0.32 -3.70 0.04
C SER A 54 -1.07 -3.12 -1.15
N HIS A 55 -0.73 -3.58 -2.35
CA HIS A 55 -1.36 -3.15 -3.60
C HIS A 55 -2.42 -4.14 -4.03
N LEU A 56 -3.65 -3.66 -4.22
CA LEU A 56 -4.73 -4.45 -4.83
C LEU A 56 -4.50 -4.76 -6.31
N CYS A 57 -3.65 -3.97 -6.96
CA CYS A 57 -3.35 -4.09 -8.38
C CYS A 57 -2.07 -4.89 -8.68
N ASP A 58 -1.33 -5.36 -7.66
CA ASP A 58 -0.01 -6.01 -7.77
C ASP A 58 1.08 -5.23 -8.52
N VAL A 59 0.82 -3.97 -8.87
CA VAL A 59 1.76 -3.09 -9.56
C VAL A 59 2.54 -2.26 -8.54
N ARG A 60 3.79 -2.67 -8.25
CA ARG A 60 4.63 -2.08 -7.18
C ARG A 60 4.96 -0.58 -7.35
N ASN A 61 4.89 -0.05 -8.58
CA ASN A 61 5.09 1.36 -8.88
C ASN A 61 3.77 2.16 -8.97
N CYS A 62 2.63 1.55 -8.66
CA CYS A 62 1.35 2.24 -8.59
C CYS A 62 1.26 3.13 -7.34
N PHE A 63 0.80 4.37 -7.53
CA PHE A 63 0.50 5.33 -6.47
C PHE A 63 -0.93 5.88 -6.55
N ASN A 64 -1.82 5.27 -7.36
CA ASN A 64 -3.24 5.58 -7.30
C ASN A 64 -3.74 5.36 -5.85
N PRO A 65 -4.29 6.37 -5.16
CA PRO A 65 -4.71 6.25 -3.76
C PRO A 65 -5.79 5.20 -3.49
N GLU A 66 -6.54 4.78 -4.52
CA GLU A 66 -7.58 3.74 -4.38
C GLU A 66 -7.01 2.30 -4.37
N HIS A 67 -5.73 2.13 -4.73
CA HIS A 67 -5.11 0.80 -4.87
C HIS A 67 -4.34 0.30 -3.63
N PRO A 68 -3.79 1.16 -2.74
CA PRO A 68 -3.27 0.75 -1.45
C PRO A 68 -4.35 0.34 -0.46
N VAL A 69 -4.16 -0.78 0.23
CA VAL A 69 -5.00 -1.21 1.36
C VAL A 69 -4.14 -1.53 2.57
N ALA A 70 -4.64 -1.24 3.77
CA ALA A 70 -4.00 -1.68 5.02
C ALA A 70 -4.53 -3.04 5.44
N GLU A 71 -3.64 -4.04 5.52
CA GLU A 71 -3.99 -5.42 5.84
C GLU A 71 -3.01 -6.03 6.84
N SER A 72 -3.38 -7.15 7.48
CA SER A 72 -2.45 -7.85 8.36
C SER A 72 -1.34 -8.53 7.56
N VAL A 73 -0.18 -8.71 8.18
CA VAL A 73 0.94 -9.48 7.60
C VAL A 73 0.51 -10.88 7.15
N GLN A 74 -0.40 -11.52 7.90
CA GLN A 74 -0.90 -12.84 7.55
C GLN A 74 -1.71 -12.83 6.26
N THR A 75 -2.50 -11.78 6.02
CA THR A 75 -3.31 -11.62 4.80
C THR A 75 -2.40 -11.40 3.59
N ASN A 76 -1.45 -10.47 3.70
CA ASN A 76 -0.44 -10.21 2.65
C ASN A 76 0.35 -11.49 2.27
N ASN A 77 0.75 -12.29 3.27
CA ASN A 77 1.46 -13.54 3.02
C ASN A 77 0.59 -14.60 2.33
N ARG A 78 -0.73 -14.63 2.60
CA ARG A 78 -1.66 -15.52 1.90
C ARG A 78 -1.71 -15.19 0.41
N HIS A 79 -1.72 -13.91 0.04
CA HIS A 79 -1.67 -13.49 -1.36
C HIS A 79 -0.42 -14.01 -2.08
N ARG A 80 0.73 -14.06 -1.41
CA ARG A 80 1.98 -14.60 -1.99
C ARG A 80 2.00 -16.12 -2.16
N SER A 81 1.21 -16.84 -1.35
CA SER A 81 1.11 -18.30 -1.40
C SER A 81 0.16 -18.80 -2.48
N TRP A 82 -0.60 -17.91 -3.12
CA TRP A 82 -1.47 -18.26 -4.22
C TRP A 82 -0.63 -18.39 -5.50
N ALA A 83 -0.74 -19.56 -6.16
CA ALA A 83 0.01 -19.86 -7.36
C ALA A 83 -0.30 -18.84 -8.48
N PRO A 84 0.68 -18.48 -9.31
CA PRO A 84 0.54 -17.44 -10.35
C PRO A 84 -0.56 -17.71 -11.40
N ASP A 85 -1.06 -18.94 -11.50
CA ASP A 85 -2.14 -19.32 -12.44
C ASP A 85 -3.57 -19.08 -11.91
N CYS A 86 -3.74 -18.61 -10.67
CA CYS A 86 -5.06 -18.36 -10.07
C CYS A 86 -5.45 -16.86 -10.02
N GLN A 87 -5.11 -16.06 -11.04
CA GLN A 87 -5.57 -14.68 -11.14
C GLN A 87 -6.76 -14.50 -12.11
N PRO A 88 -8.01 -14.65 -11.67
CA PRO A 88 -9.06 -13.76 -12.11
C PRO A 88 -9.12 -12.60 -11.11
N LEU A 89 -8.61 -11.43 -11.51
CA LEU A 89 -8.99 -10.11 -11.01
C LEU A 89 -9.43 -10.10 -9.54
N HIS A 90 -8.49 -9.94 -8.60
CA HIS A 90 -8.78 -9.81 -7.18
C HIS A 90 -9.97 -8.86 -6.95
N PRO A 91 -11.16 -9.34 -6.54
CA PRO A 91 -12.13 -8.49 -5.90
C PRO A 91 -11.66 -8.40 -4.46
N SER A 92 -10.87 -7.37 -4.11
CA SER A 92 -10.56 -7.07 -2.71
C SER A 92 -11.74 -6.49 -1.93
N ALA A 93 -12.96 -6.79 -2.36
CA ALA A 93 -14.19 -6.36 -1.74
C ALA A 93 -15.13 -7.56 -1.59
N SER A 94 -14.74 -8.55 -0.79
CA SER A 94 -15.71 -9.50 -0.25
C SER A 94 -15.30 -10.07 1.11
N LEU A 95 -14.76 -9.24 2.00
CA LEU A 95 -14.72 -9.53 3.45
C LEU A 95 -14.68 -8.21 4.25
N HIS A 96 -15.74 -7.39 4.19
CA HIS A 96 -16.15 -6.56 5.33
C HIS A 96 -17.49 -5.78 5.15
N GLU A 97 -18.58 -6.41 4.71
CA GLU A 97 -19.92 -5.80 4.91
C GLU A 97 -20.49 -6.04 6.32
N ASP A 98 -19.83 -6.83 7.18
CA ASP A 98 -20.41 -7.25 8.46
C ASP A 98 -19.92 -6.51 9.73
N THR A 99 -19.02 -5.51 9.67
CA THR A 99 -18.64 -4.74 10.89
C THR A 99 -19.02 -3.26 10.90
N TYR A 100 -19.62 -2.71 9.83
CA TYR A 100 -20.08 -1.31 9.84
C TYR A 100 -21.57 -1.13 10.17
N ARG A 101 -22.30 -2.20 10.55
CA ARG A 101 -23.71 -2.11 11.00
C ARG A 101 -23.95 -2.36 12.50
N ALA A 102 -22.94 -2.19 13.35
CA ALA A 102 -23.10 -2.34 14.81
C ALA A 102 -22.67 -1.10 15.62
N ALA A 103 -22.69 0.09 15.02
CA ALA A 103 -22.45 1.34 15.74
C ALA A 103 -23.43 2.45 15.27
N VAL A 104 -24.72 2.22 15.52
CA VAL A 104 -25.75 3.28 15.59
C VAL A 104 -26.65 2.99 16.77
#